data_AF-A0A0C2AV41-F1
#
_entry.id   AF-A0A0C2AV41-F1
#
_cell.length_a   1.000
_cell.length_b   1.000
_cell.length_c   1.000
_cell.angle_alpha   90.00
_cell.angle_beta   90.00
_cell.angle_gamma   90.00
#
_symmetry.space_group_name_H-M   'P 1'
#
loop_
_entity.id
_entity.type
_entity.pdbx_description
1 polymer ?
#
loop_
_entity_poly.entity_id
_entity_poly.type
_entity_poly.pdbx_seq_one_letter_code
_entity_poly.pdbx_strand_id
1 'polypeptide(L)'
;MSEDHPGQDSEEEDRIRLSPAVYPLLNPEVSASVFSAVVNLLVELRVSPVPPLAQPVPGRPGWYSAPLSRDVGLAEYYVGDTELGNDGPNIYVARIVISDDWPDF
;
A
#
# COMPACT_ATOMS: atom_id res chain seq x y z
N MET A 1 34.05 6.59 32.38
CA MET A 1 33.42 5.57 31.53
C MET A 1 32.00 6.04 31.34
N SER A 2 31.73 6.70 30.20
CA SER A 2 30.37 7.10 29.83
C SER A 2 29.93 6.12 28.76
N GLU A 3 29.10 5.16 29.13
CA GLU A 3 28.33 4.35 28.20
C GLU A 3 27.17 5.22 27.71
N ASP A 4 27.43 5.97 26.65
CA ASP A 4 26.39 6.61 25.85
C ASP A 4 25.72 5.51 25.04
N HIS A 5 24.52 5.12 25.48
CA HIS A 5 23.69 4.12 24.80
C HIS A 5 23.32 4.67 23.42
N PRO A 6 23.50 3.92 22.32
CA PRO A 6 23.05 4.37 21.03
C PRO A 6 21.53 4.52 21.10
N GLY A 7 21.03 5.74 20.91
CA GLY A 7 19.63 6.00 20.66
C GLY A 7 19.21 5.08 19.52
N GLN A 8 18.36 4.11 19.84
CA GLN A 8 17.72 3.24 18.87
C GLN A 8 16.96 4.17 17.93
N ASP A 9 17.47 4.33 16.71
CA ASP A 9 16.69 4.78 15.57
C ASP A 9 15.47 3.86 15.55
N SER A 10 14.36 4.36 16.08
CA SER A 10 13.07 3.74 15.84
C SER A 10 12.76 4.13 14.41
N GLU A 11 13.35 3.40 13.45
CA GLU A 11 12.86 3.37 12.09
C GLU A 11 11.37 3.04 12.23
N GLU A 12 10.50 4.05 12.10
CA GLU A 12 9.06 3.86 12.11
C GLU A 12 8.77 2.77 11.09
N GLU A 13 8.50 1.55 11.57
CA GLU A 13 8.36 0.39 10.70
C GLU A 13 7.25 0.72 9.71
N ASP A 14 7.56 0.65 8.40
CA ASP A 14 6.60 1.04 7.39
C ASP A 14 5.37 0.15 7.53
N ARG A 15 4.27 0.77 7.98
CA ARG A 15 2.98 0.11 8.19
C ARG A 15 2.43 -0.51 6.92
N ILE A 16 2.92 -0.11 5.74
CA ILE A 16 2.55 -0.68 4.47
C ILE A 16 3.62 -1.66 3.98
N ARG A 17 3.26 -2.94 4.00
CA ARG A 17 4.06 -4.01 3.40
C ARG A 17 3.54 -4.34 2.00
N LEU A 18 4.46 -4.55 1.07
CA LEU A 18 4.14 -4.87 -0.32
C LEU A 18 4.43 -6.34 -0.61
N SER A 19 3.57 -6.98 -1.40
CA SER A 19 3.92 -8.27 -1.98
C SER A 19 5.00 -8.11 -3.06
N PRO A 20 5.79 -9.16 -3.33
CA PRO A 20 6.74 -9.18 -4.43
C PRO A 20 6.15 -8.78 -5.80
N ALA A 21 4.85 -9.01 -6.01
CA ALA A 21 4.17 -8.70 -7.26
C ALA A 21 3.93 -7.19 -7.46
N VAL A 22 4.03 -6.38 -6.41
CA VAL A 22 3.80 -4.93 -6.49
C VAL A 22 5.07 -4.17 -6.85
N TYR A 23 6.26 -4.65 -6.43
CA TYR A 23 7.52 -3.95 -6.68
C TYR A 23 7.82 -3.63 -8.15
N PRO A 24 7.51 -4.50 -9.14
CA PRO A 24 7.71 -4.15 -10.54
C PRO A 24 6.98 -2.87 -10.97
N LEU A 25 5.85 -2.54 -10.33
CA LEU A 25 5.05 -1.34 -10.62
C LEU A 25 5.66 -0.06 -10.03
N LEU A 26 6.70 -0.19 -9.21
CA LEU A 26 7.49 0.91 -8.66
C LEU A 26 8.80 1.11 -9.42
N ASN A 27 9.04 0.34 -10.49
CA ASN A 27 10.22 0.50 -11.33
C ASN A 27 10.12 1.78 -12.18
N PRO A 28 11.18 2.60 -12.31
CA PRO A 28 11.20 3.75 -13.22
C PRO A 28 10.89 3.42 -14.69
N GLU A 29 11.00 2.16 -15.10
CA GLU A 29 10.67 1.71 -16.46
C GLU A 29 9.17 1.58 -16.72
N VAL A 30 8.32 1.57 -15.67
CA VAL A 30 6.86 1.57 -15.89
C VAL A 30 6.36 2.94 -16.30
N SER A 31 5.20 2.98 -16.97
CA SER A 31 4.52 4.23 -17.30
C SER A 31 4.40 5.13 -16.07
N ALA A 32 4.77 6.40 -16.22
CA ALA A 32 4.68 7.40 -15.15
C ALA A 32 3.27 7.50 -14.55
N SER A 33 2.23 7.19 -15.34
CA SER A 33 0.85 7.17 -14.85
C SER A 33 0.57 5.99 -13.93
N VAL A 34 1.09 4.79 -14.26
CA VAL A 34 1.00 3.60 -13.41
C VAL A 34 1.75 3.83 -12.12
N PHE A 35 3.01 4.27 -12.21
CA PHE A 35 3.83 4.60 -11.04
C PHE A 35 3.11 5.60 -10.13
N SER A 36 2.62 6.71 -10.70
CA SER A 36 1.92 7.74 -9.93
C SER A 36 0.63 7.22 -9.29
N ALA A 37 -0.13 6.39 -10.00
CA ALA A 37 -1.37 5.81 -9.47
C ALA A 37 -1.10 4.85 -8.31
N VAL A 38 -0.05 4.03 -8.40
CA VAL A 38 0.38 3.15 -7.32
C VAL A 38 0.85 3.96 -6.11
N VAL A 39 1.72 4.95 -6.30
CA VAL A 39 2.22 5.79 -5.20
C VAL A 39 1.07 6.56 -4.53
N ASN A 40 0.14 7.11 -5.30
CA ASN A 40 -1.03 7.80 -4.75
C ASN A 40 -1.87 6.88 -3.87
N LEU A 41 -2.10 5.64 -4.30
CA LEU A 41 -2.79 4.64 -3.48
C LEU A 41 -2.03 4.39 -2.18
N LEU A 42 -0.70 4.19 -2.21
CA LEU A 42 0.09 3.93 -1.01
C LEU A 42 0.03 5.12 -0.02
N VAL A 43 0.09 6.35 -0.52
CA VAL A 43 -0.06 7.56 0.30
C VAL A 43 -1.46 7.63 0.90
N GLU A 44 -2.50 7.36 0.12
CA GLU A 44 -3.87 7.36 0.60
C GLU A 44 -4.09 6.31 1.69
N LEU A 45 -3.59 5.08 1.50
CA LEU A 45 -3.68 4.00 2.48
C LEU A 45 -2.99 4.34 3.81
N ARG A 46 -1.92 5.14 3.77
CA ARG A 46 -1.23 5.61 4.99
C ARG A 46 -2.09 6.59 5.80
N VAL A 47 -2.97 7.34 5.15
CA VAL A 47 -3.87 8.31 5.79
C VAL A 47 -5.21 7.65 6.17
N SER A 48 -5.76 6.83 5.27
CA SER A 48 -7.02 6.14 5.43
C SER A 48 -6.85 4.69 4.97
N PRO A 49 -6.69 3.73 5.92
CA PRO A 49 -6.53 2.31 5.58
C PRO A 49 -7.71 1.73 4.78
N VAL A 50 -8.90 2.34 4.91
CA VAL A 50 -10.09 2.01 4.12
C VAL A 50 -10.58 3.30 3.46
N PRO A 51 -10.00 3.70 2.32
CA PRO A 51 -10.38 4.92 1.62
C PRO A 51 -11.80 4.81 1.06
N PRO A 52 -12.44 5.95 0.70
CA PRO A 52 -13.87 5.98 0.35
C PRO A 52 -14.30 5.04 -0.78
N LEU A 53 -13.40 4.77 -1.74
CA LEU A 53 -13.68 3.90 -2.89
C LEU A 53 -13.33 2.43 -2.63
N ALA A 54 -12.72 2.10 -1.49
CA ALA A 54 -12.41 0.71 -1.15
C ALA A 54 -13.70 -0.09 -0.88
N GLN A 55 -13.75 -1.29 -1.43
CA GLN A 55 -14.84 -2.24 -1.26
C GLN A 55 -14.33 -3.47 -0.50
N PRO A 56 -15.06 -3.98 0.50
CA PRO A 56 -14.68 -5.21 1.18
C PRO A 56 -14.75 -6.41 0.22
N VAL A 57 -13.78 -7.32 0.30
CA VAL A 57 -13.78 -8.54 -0.50
C VAL A 57 -14.72 -9.58 0.13
N PRO A 58 -15.75 -10.06 -0.59
CA PRO A 58 -16.70 -11.02 -0.04
C PRO A 58 -16.02 -12.30 0.46
N GLY A 59 -16.38 -12.72 1.68
CA GLY A 59 -15.85 -13.95 2.28
C GLY A 59 -14.40 -13.85 2.80
N ARG A 60 -13.77 -12.67 2.75
CA ARG A 60 -12.40 -12.44 3.22
C ARG A 60 -12.35 -11.23 4.18
N PRO A 61 -12.62 -11.42 5.48
CA PRO A 61 -12.57 -10.33 6.46
C PRO A 61 -11.22 -9.61 6.47
N GLY A 62 -11.26 -8.28 6.57
CA GLY A 62 -10.07 -7.42 6.53
C GLY A 62 -9.47 -7.20 5.14
N TRP A 63 -9.98 -7.86 4.10
CA TRP A 63 -9.54 -7.67 2.72
C TRP A 63 -10.40 -6.63 2.00
N TYR A 64 -9.74 -5.78 1.22
CA TYR A 64 -10.36 -4.73 0.46
C TYR A 64 -9.83 -4.70 -0.97
N SER A 65 -10.67 -4.22 -1.88
CA SER A 65 -10.34 -3.87 -3.26
C SER A 65 -10.53 -2.38 -3.45
N ALA A 66 -9.53 -1.66 -3.94
CA ALA A 66 -9.62 -0.22 -4.21
C ALA A 66 -9.20 0.09 -5.66
N PRO A 67 -9.97 0.92 -6.39
CA PRO A 67 -9.55 1.37 -7.71
C PRO A 67 -8.33 2.28 -7.61
N LEU A 68 -7.41 2.16 -8.56
CA LEU A 68 -6.35 3.13 -8.75
C LEU A 68 -6.91 4.40 -9.41
N SER A 69 -6.23 5.51 -9.19
CA SER A 69 -6.58 6.78 -9.84
C SER A 69 -6.72 6.62 -11.36
N ARG A 70 -7.71 7.29 -11.96
CA ARG A 70 -7.97 7.30 -13.42
C ARG A 70 -8.29 5.93 -14.02
N ASP A 71 -8.83 5.02 -13.22
CA ASP A 71 -9.20 3.66 -13.64
C ASP A 71 -8.03 2.86 -14.24
N VAL A 72 -6.79 3.21 -13.83
CA VAL A 72 -5.54 2.54 -14.24
C VAL A 72 -5.55 1.07 -13.84
N GLY A 73 -6.27 0.71 -12.80
CA GLY A 73 -6.32 -0.66 -12.31
C GLY A 73 -7.04 -0.80 -10.98
N LEU A 74 -6.86 -1.96 -10.36
CA LEU A 74 -7.44 -2.32 -9.07
C LEU A 74 -6.35 -2.90 -8.16
N ALA A 75 -6.31 -2.43 -6.92
CA ALA A 75 -5.49 -3.00 -5.87
C ALA A 75 -6.32 -3.91 -4.96
N GLU A 76 -5.75 -5.04 -4.54
CA GLU A 76 -6.25 -5.84 -3.44
C GLU A 76 -5.24 -5.84 -2.29
N TYR A 77 -5.74 -5.55 -1.09
CA TYR A 77 -4.92 -5.40 0.09
C TYR A 77 -5.66 -5.86 1.35
N TYR A 78 -4.89 -6.15 2.39
CA TYR A 78 -5.38 -6.54 3.70
C TYR A 78 -5.09 -5.43 4.71
N VAL A 79 -6.07 -5.15 5.57
CA VAL A 79 -5.92 -4.27 6.73
C VAL A 79 -5.97 -5.15 7.98
N GLY A 80 -4.84 -5.22 8.67
CA GLY A 80 -4.71 -5.93 9.94
C GLY A 80 -5.23 -5.11 11.12
N ASP A 81 -5.11 -5.69 12.31
CA ASP A 81 -5.48 -5.00 13.53
C ASP A 81 -4.52 -3.84 13.84
N THR A 82 -5.02 -2.85 14.57
CA THR A 82 -4.19 -1.77 15.13
C THR A 82 -3.63 -2.25 16.45
N GLU A 83 -2.31 -2.39 16.53
CA GLU A 83 -1.62 -2.75 17.77
C GLU A 83 -1.57 -1.55 18.73
N LEU A 84 -1.60 -1.82 20.04
CA LEU A 84 -1.60 -0.79 21.07
C LEU A 84 -0.25 -0.04 21.07
N GLY A 85 -0.27 1.24 20.74
CA GLY A 85 0.93 2.07 20.60
C GLY A 85 1.34 2.38 19.15
N ASN A 86 0.65 1.82 18.15
CA ASN A 86 0.83 2.19 16.75
C ASN A 86 -0.18 3.25 16.30
N ASP A 87 0.26 4.15 15.41
CA ASP A 87 -0.56 5.22 14.82
C ASP A 87 -1.57 4.73 13.75
N GLY A 88 -1.91 3.44 13.76
CA GLY A 88 -2.91 2.83 12.87
C GLY A 88 -2.62 1.36 12.54
N PRO A 89 -3.47 0.73 11.72
CA PRO A 89 -3.35 -0.69 11.37
C PRO A 89 -2.19 -0.97 10.41
N ASN A 90 -1.68 -2.20 10.46
CA ASN A 90 -0.76 -2.72 9.46
C ASN A 90 -1.50 -3.05 8.16
N ILE A 91 -0.91 -2.69 7.03
CA ILE A 91 -1.51 -2.83 5.70
C ILE A 91 -0.60 -3.72 4.85
N TYR A 92 -1.18 -4.71 4.17
CA TYR A 92 -0.46 -5.56 3.23
C TYR A 92 -1.08 -5.45 1.84
N VAL A 93 -0.37 -4.85 0.89
CA VAL A 93 -0.80 -4.76 -0.51
C VAL A 93 -0.41 -6.04 -1.23
N ALA A 94 -1.40 -6.88 -1.51
CA ALA A 94 -1.18 -8.23 -2.03
C ALA A 94 -0.97 -8.24 -3.55
N ARG A 95 -1.73 -7.43 -4.28
CA ARG A 95 -1.59 -7.30 -5.74
C ARG A 95 -2.19 -6.01 -6.25
N ILE A 96 -1.71 -5.59 -7.41
CA ILE A 96 -2.30 -4.53 -8.22
C ILE A 96 -2.44 -5.10 -9.63
N VAL A 97 -3.65 -5.03 -10.17
CA VAL A 97 -3.97 -5.45 -11.54
C VAL A 97 -4.16 -4.19 -12.35
N ILE A 98 -3.31 -3.98 -13.35
CA ILE A 98 -3.43 -2.87 -14.30
C ILE A 98 -4.48 -3.25 -15.34
N SER A 99 -5.34 -2.29 -15.69
CA SER A 99 -6.38 -2.47 -16.70
C SER A 99 -5.74 -2.74 -18.08
N ASP A 100 -6.24 -3.75 -18.80
CA ASP A 100 -5.76 -4.09 -20.15
C ASP A 100 -5.95 -2.95 -21.17
N ASP A 101 -6.90 -2.05 -20.91
CA ASP A 101 -7.15 -0.84 -21.71
C ASP A 101 -6.18 0.31 -21.41
N TRP A 102 -5.32 0.16 -20.40
CA TRP A 102 -4.31 1.18 -20.11
C TRP A 102 -3.17 1.06 -21.13
N PRO A 103 -2.76 2.16 -21.78
CA PRO A 103 -1.68 2.08 -22.76
C PRO A 103 -0.39 1.63 -22.07
N ASP A 104 0.03 0.40 -22.40
CA ASP A 104 1.39 -0.07 -22.23
C ASP A 104 2.30 0.87 -23.03
N PHE A 105 3.21 1.55 -22.35
CA PHE A 105 4.28 2.31 -23.00
C PHE A 105 5.55 1.48 -22.94
#